data_AF-A0A366W1V6-F1
#
_entry.id   AF-A0A366W1V6-F1
#
_cell.length_a   1.000
_cell.length_b   1.000
_cell.length_c   1.000
_cell.angle_alpha   90.00
_cell.angle_beta   90.00
_cell.angle_gamma   90.00
#
_symmetry.space_group_name_H-M   'P 1'
#
loop_
_entity.id
_entity.type
_entity.pdbx_description
1 polymer ?
#
loop_
_entity_poly.entity_id
_entity_poly.type
_entity_poly.pdbx_seq_one_letter_code
_entity_poly.pdbx_strand_id
1 'polypeptide(L)'
;MVCLLKNIDIWVQRILRYIAITMFSILALLLIANISLRLINDLIQFLLAHGWEGTANFIQSIITINSFYWFDEIIELSFAALVFYGAAGLWCAKLHFSVGDWITPRISNVRLQHLYKLVILLISATFMAILFWYSLKLTLRTNQVTTVFQIKQWILYSCVPVSSMIMLIYSVVDVIIAAKNLLKGEQVVA
;
A
#
# COMPACT_ATOMS: atom_id res chain seq x y z
N MET A 1 -6.30 -25.63 -9.25
CA MET A 1 -5.10 -24.84 -8.94
C MET A 1 -4.18 -25.74 -8.11
N VAL A 2 -2.98 -26.03 -8.61
CA VAL A 2 -2.06 -27.04 -8.04
C VAL A 2 -1.77 -26.71 -6.56
N CYS A 3 -1.73 -27.72 -5.69
CA CYS A 3 -1.60 -27.56 -4.23
C CYS A 3 -0.42 -26.66 -3.81
N LEU A 4 0.69 -26.72 -4.57
CA LEU A 4 1.86 -25.85 -4.41
C LEU A 4 1.56 -24.36 -4.57
N LEU A 5 0.72 -23.97 -5.54
CA LEU A 5 0.33 -22.57 -5.74
C LEU A 5 -0.50 -22.03 -4.57
N LYS A 6 -1.36 -22.87 -3.97
CA LYS A 6 -2.14 -22.47 -2.79
C LYS A 6 -1.27 -22.21 -1.57
N ASN A 7 -0.25 -23.03 -1.34
CA ASN A 7 0.66 -22.82 -0.22
C ASN A 7 1.49 -21.54 -0.40
N ILE A 8 1.99 -21.29 -1.62
CA ILE A 8 2.73 -20.07 -1.93
C ILE A 8 1.85 -18.83 -1.75
N ASP A 9 0.60 -18.88 -2.19
CA ASP A 9 -0.37 -17.79 -2.05
C ASP A 9 -0.62 -17.43 -0.58
N ILE A 10 -0.90 -18.44 0.26
CA ILE A 10 -1.09 -18.25 1.71
C ILE A 10 0.14 -17.60 2.36
N TRP A 11 1.34 -18.03 1.95
CA TRP A 11 2.59 -17.46 2.45
C TRP A 11 2.79 -16.02 2.01
N VAL A 12 2.58 -15.70 0.73
CA VAL A 12 2.68 -14.35 0.19
C VAL A 12 1.72 -13.41 0.91
N GLN A 13 0.46 -13.82 1.08
CA GLN A 13 -0.54 -13.03 1.80
C GLN A 13 -0.16 -12.81 3.26
N ARG A 14 0.35 -13.84 3.95
CA ARG A 14 0.76 -13.73 5.35
C ARG A 14 1.94 -12.78 5.51
N ILE A 15 2.94 -12.85 4.62
CA ILE A 15 4.11 -11.97 4.61
C ILE A 15 3.67 -10.52 4.35
N LEU A 16 2.89 -10.27 3.30
CA LEU A 16 2.41 -8.93 2.96
C LEU A 16 1.58 -8.32 4.10
N ARG A 17 0.69 -9.11 4.71
CA ARG A 17 -0.11 -8.66 5.85
C ARG A 17 0.75 -8.34 7.07
N TYR A 18 1.75 -9.17 7.37
CA TYR A 18 2.66 -8.91 8.49
C TYR A 18 3.43 -7.61 8.27
N ILE A 19 3.99 -7.41 7.07
CA ILE A 19 4.69 -6.16 6.70
C ILE A 19 3.75 -4.95 6.81
N ALA A 20 2.51 -5.05 6.32
CA ALA A 20 1.56 -3.95 6.41
C ALA A 20 1.19 -3.62 7.86
N ILE A 21 0.93 -4.62 8.70
CA ILE A 21 0.58 -4.40 10.11
C ILE A 21 1.75 -3.79 10.90
N THR A 22 2.98 -4.25 10.65
CA THR A 22 4.17 -3.69 11.31
C THR A 22 4.41 -2.25 10.89
N MET A 23 4.35 -1.95 9.58
CA MET A 23 4.47 -0.59 9.07
C MET A 23 3.35 0.31 9.58
N PHE A 24 2.10 -0.18 9.65
CA PHE A 24 0.98 0.58 10.22
C PHE A 24 1.21 0.91 11.70
N SER A 25 1.67 -0.07 12.48
CA SER A 25 1.94 0.13 13.92
C SER A 25 3.06 1.15 14.14
N ILE A 26 4.13 1.06 13.34
CA ILE A 26 5.23 2.02 13.36
C ILE A 26 4.72 3.40 12.99
N LEU A 27 4.00 3.51 11.86
CA LEU A 27 3.45 4.78 11.39
C LEU A 27 2.53 5.41 12.44
N ALA A 28 1.64 4.63 13.05
CA ALA A 28 0.71 5.11 14.07
C ALA A 28 1.45 5.64 15.30
N LEU A 29 2.46 4.92 15.78
CA LEU A 29 3.28 5.34 16.92
C LEU A 29 4.02 6.65 16.60
N LEU A 30 4.63 6.73 15.41
CA LEU A 30 5.30 7.93 14.94
C LEU A 30 4.31 9.09 14.87
N LEU A 31 3.15 8.92 14.22
CA LEU A 31 2.13 9.98 14.09
C LEU A 31 1.64 10.48 15.44
N ILE A 32 1.43 9.59 16.41
CA ILE A 32 1.09 9.97 17.80
C ILE A 32 2.21 10.80 18.43
N ALA A 33 3.47 10.41 18.23
CA ALA A 33 4.61 11.18 18.73
C ALA A 33 4.68 12.58 18.07
N ASN A 34 4.49 12.69 16.75
CA ASN A 34 4.47 13.99 16.05
C ASN A 34 3.34 14.88 16.55
N ILE A 35 2.11 14.36 16.60
CA ILE A 35 0.95 15.10 17.09
C ILE A 35 1.17 15.55 18.54
N SER A 36 1.74 14.70 19.39
CA SER A 36 2.06 15.05 20.78
C SER A 36 3.08 16.18 20.87
N LEU A 37 4.17 16.11 20.10
CA LEU A 37 5.18 17.17 20.05
C LEU A 37 4.59 18.49 19.58
N ARG A 38 3.73 18.45 18.56
CA ARG A 38 3.06 19.64 18.03
C ARG A 38 2.10 20.26 19.04
N LEU A 39 1.29 19.44 19.72
CA LEU A 39 0.38 19.90 20.77
C LEU A 39 1.13 20.52 21.95
N ILE A 40 2.28 19.95 22.33
CA ILE A 40 3.13 20.49 23.39
C ILE A 40 3.71 21.85 22.97
N ASN A 41 4.15 21.99 21.72
CA ASN A 41 4.64 23.26 21.20
C ASN A 41 3.54 24.34 21.19
N ASP A 42 2.33 24.00 20.74
CA ASP A 42 1.19 24.91 20.77
C ASP A 42 0.80 25.30 22.21
N LEU A 43 0.90 24.35 23.16
CA LEU A 43 0.68 24.61 24.59
C LEU A 43 1.73 25.56 25.17
N ILE A 44 3.02 25.38 24.83
CA ILE A 44 4.10 26.28 25.25
C ILE A 44 3.84 27.71 24.76
N GLN A 45 3.48 27.87 23.49
CA GLN A 45 3.17 29.18 22.92
C GLN A 45 1.94 29.84 23.59
N PHE A 46 0.92 29.06 23.89
CA PHE A 46 -0.26 29.53 24.62
C PHE A 46 0.09 30.02 26.04
N LEU A 47 0.94 29.28 26.76
CA LEU A 47 1.41 29.64 28.11
C LEU A 47 2.25 30.92 28.10
N LEU A 48 3.16 31.06 27.13
CA LEU A 48 3.96 32.27 26.94
C LEU A 48 3.07 33.49 26.67
N ALA A 49 2.04 33.36 25.83
CA ALA A 49 1.11 34.44 25.53
C ALA A 49 0.28 34.90 26.75
N HIS A 50 0.04 34.03 27.73
CA HIS A 50 -0.68 34.34 28.98
C HIS A 50 0.25 34.78 30.13
N GLY A 51 1.55 34.99 29.86
CA GLY A 51 2.53 35.45 30.84
C GLY A 51 3.05 34.38 31.80
N TRP A 52 2.85 33.10 31.48
CA TRP A 52 3.28 31.96 32.32
C TRP A 52 4.66 31.45 31.85
N GLU A 53 5.67 32.31 31.90
CA GLU A 53 7.01 32.01 31.37
C GLU A 53 7.74 30.92 32.15
N GLY A 54 7.53 30.86 33.47
CA GLY A 54 8.19 29.86 34.33
C GLY A 54 7.77 28.42 34.04
N THR A 55 6.48 28.19 33.78
CA THR A 55 5.97 26.85 33.44
C THR A 55 6.31 26.45 32.00
N ALA A 56 6.28 27.41 31.06
CA ALA A 56 6.70 27.19 29.68
C ALA A 56 8.17 26.76 29.58
N ASN A 57 9.07 27.47 30.28
CA ASN A 57 10.50 27.14 30.31
C ASN A 57 10.78 25.79 30.98
N PHE A 58 10.04 25.45 32.03
CA PHE A 58 10.14 24.13 32.65
C PHE A 58 9.78 23.00 31.67
N ILE A 59 8.66 23.13 30.96
CA ILE A 59 8.22 22.13 29.96
C ILE A 59 9.25 22.02 28.82
N GLN A 60 9.76 23.14 28.32
CA GLN A 60 10.75 23.17 27.25
C GLN A 60 12.10 22.55 27.68
N SER A 61 12.46 22.65 28.97
CA SER A 61 13.68 22.02 29.50
C SER A 61 13.59 20.49 29.55
N ILE A 62 12.38 19.95 29.71
CA ILE A 62 12.12 18.50 29.75
C ILE A 62 12.08 17.94 28.33
N ILE A 63 11.59 18.72 27.37
CA ILE A 63 11.36 18.30 25.99
C ILE A 63 12.28 19.12 25.10
N THR A 64 13.48 18.61 24.86
CA THR A 64 14.39 19.17 23.84
C THR A 64 13.74 19.00 22.46
N ILE A 65 13.06 20.03 21.98
CA ILE A 65 12.40 20.04 20.67
C ILE A 65 13.48 20.25 19.61
N ASN A 66 14.11 19.17 19.17
CA ASN A 66 14.82 19.16 17.90
C ASN A 66 13.84 18.70 16.82
N SER A 67 13.64 19.53 15.79
CA SER A 67 12.95 19.11 14.58
C SER A 67 13.71 17.94 13.97
N PHE A 68 13.15 16.75 14.11
CA PHE A 68 13.78 15.54 13.65
C PHE A 68 13.50 15.37 12.16
N TYR A 69 14.32 15.97 11.30
CA TYR A 69 14.20 15.76 9.85
C TYR A 69 14.26 14.26 9.47
N TRP A 70 14.93 13.43 10.28
CA TRP A 70 14.97 11.98 10.10
C TRP A 70 13.60 11.30 10.30
N PHE A 71 12.72 11.94 11.06
CA PHE A 71 11.41 11.40 11.42
C PHE A 71 10.44 11.49 10.23
N ASP A 72 10.44 12.61 9.50
CA ASP A 72 9.60 12.77 8.30
C ASP A 72 9.96 11.75 7.21
N GLU A 73 11.25 11.45 7.05
CA GLU A 73 11.72 10.45 6.09
C GLU A 73 11.27 9.02 6.44
N ILE A 74 11.24 8.66 7.73
CA ILE A 74 10.73 7.35 8.17
C ILE A 74 9.22 7.26 7.97
N ILE A 75 8.48 8.33 8.27
CA ILE A 75 7.03 8.36 8.01
C ILE A 75 6.76 8.15 6.52
N GLU A 76 7.47 8.85 5.64
CA GLU A 76 7.31 8.70 4.19
C GLU A 76 7.57 7.25 3.75
N LEU A 77 8.65 6.64 4.24
CA LEU A 77 9.01 5.25 3.93
C LEU A 77 7.96 4.27 4.44
N SER A 78 7.58 4.37 5.72
CA SER A 78 6.58 3.49 6.34
C SER A 78 5.22 3.64 5.66
N PHE A 79 4.84 4.87 5.28
CA PHE A 79 3.59 5.14 4.58
C PHE A 79 3.60 4.54 3.16
N ALA A 80 4.65 4.77 2.38
CA ALA A 80 4.77 4.19 1.04
C ALA A 80 4.72 2.66 1.10
N ALA A 81 5.52 2.04 1.98
CA ALA A 81 5.53 0.60 2.18
C ALA A 81 4.14 0.07 2.61
N LEU A 82 3.48 0.73 3.56
CA LEU A 82 2.14 0.37 4.02
C LEU A 82 1.13 0.39 2.87
N VAL A 83 1.10 1.45 2.08
CA VAL A 83 0.14 1.62 0.98
C VAL A 83 0.35 0.56 -0.09
N PHE A 84 1.59 0.36 -0.55
CA PHE A 84 1.88 -0.55 -1.65
C PHE A 84 1.80 -2.02 -1.26
N TYR A 85 2.35 -2.42 -0.11
CA TYR A 85 2.22 -3.79 0.37
C TYR A 85 0.81 -4.11 0.85
N GLY A 86 0.11 -3.13 1.43
CA GLY A 86 -1.31 -3.26 1.79
C GLY A 86 -2.19 -3.46 0.56
N ALA A 87 -1.99 -2.66 -0.50
CA ALA A 87 -2.69 -2.81 -1.77
C ALA A 87 -2.43 -4.17 -2.41
N ALA A 88 -1.17 -4.62 -2.44
CA ALA A 88 -0.82 -5.95 -2.94
C ALA A 88 -1.45 -7.07 -2.08
N GLY A 89 -1.49 -6.91 -0.76
CA GLY A 89 -2.13 -7.87 0.15
C GLY A 89 -3.63 -8.00 -0.11
N LEU A 90 -4.34 -6.87 -0.27
CA LEU A 90 -5.75 -6.87 -0.69
C LEU A 90 -5.93 -7.53 -2.07
N TRP A 91 -4.95 -7.33 -2.96
CA TRP A 91 -5.00 -7.87 -4.32
C TRP A 91 -4.87 -9.38 -4.38
N CYS A 92 -3.91 -9.94 -3.67
CA CYS A 92 -3.79 -11.39 -3.55
C CYS A 92 -5.01 -12.02 -2.86
N ALA A 93 -5.56 -11.36 -1.84
CA ALA A 93 -6.74 -11.85 -1.13
C ALA A 93 -8.03 -11.81 -1.97
N LYS A 94 -7.98 -11.24 -3.20
CA LYS A 94 -9.15 -10.94 -4.04
C LYS A 94 -10.24 -10.16 -3.30
N LEU A 95 -9.82 -9.42 -2.27
CA LEU A 95 -10.64 -8.49 -1.50
C LEU A 95 -10.67 -7.13 -2.20
N HIS A 96 -10.44 -7.11 -3.53
CA HIS A 96 -10.88 -5.98 -4.32
C HIS A 96 -12.32 -5.73 -3.95
N PHE A 97 -12.58 -4.54 -3.45
CA PHE A 97 -13.89 -3.94 -3.58
C PHE A 97 -14.21 -3.94 -5.08
N SER A 98 -14.76 -5.05 -5.58
CA SER A 98 -15.65 -5.05 -6.72
C SER A 98 -16.88 -4.30 -6.24
N VAL A 99 -16.78 -2.97 -6.22
CA VAL A 99 -17.87 -2.04 -5.93
C VAL A 99 -19.10 -2.33 -6.82
N GLY A 100 -18.99 -3.19 -7.84
CA GLY A 100 -20.07 -3.52 -8.74
C GLY A 100 -20.05 -4.94 -9.30
N ASP A 101 -20.10 -5.98 -8.46
CA ASP A 101 -20.85 -7.18 -8.87
C ASP A 101 -22.37 -6.91 -8.85
N TRP A 102 -22.78 -5.68 -9.20
CA TRP A 102 -24.16 -5.24 -9.38
C TRP A 102 -24.63 -5.45 -10.82
N ILE A 103 -23.69 -5.48 -11.76
CA ILE A 103 -23.93 -5.75 -13.19
C ILE A 103 -23.99 -7.25 -13.45
N THR A 104 -23.07 -8.01 -12.87
CA THR A 104 -22.99 -9.48 -12.96
C THR A 104 -24.33 -10.20 -12.69
N PRO A 105 -25.07 -9.92 -11.60
CA PRO A 105 -26.37 -10.55 -11.32
C PRO A 105 -27.50 -10.03 -12.21
N ARG A 106 -27.31 -8.92 -12.93
CA ARG A 106 -28.30 -8.34 -13.86
C ARG A 106 -28.19 -8.91 -15.27
N ILE A 107 -27.14 -9.67 -15.56
CA ILE A 107 -26.93 -10.31 -16.86
C ILE A 107 -27.46 -11.74 -16.78
N SER A 108 -28.52 -12.03 -17.54
CA SER A 108 -29.12 -13.37 -17.60
C SER A 108 -28.29 -14.38 -18.40
N ASN A 109 -27.44 -13.90 -19.31
CA ASN A 109 -26.63 -14.75 -20.18
C ASN A 109 -25.27 -15.09 -19.57
N VAL A 110 -25.06 -16.36 -19.23
CA VAL A 110 -23.82 -16.90 -18.64
C VAL A 110 -22.58 -16.56 -19.49
N ARG A 111 -22.67 -16.65 -20.82
CA ARG A 111 -21.55 -16.29 -21.72
C ARG A 111 -21.16 -14.82 -21.65
N LEU A 112 -22.15 -13.94 -21.52
CA LEU A 112 -21.93 -12.49 -21.44
C LEU A 112 -21.33 -12.10 -20.09
N GLN A 113 -21.72 -12.80 -19.02
CA GLN A 113 -21.12 -12.68 -17.69
C GLN A 113 -19.63 -13.04 -17.69
N HIS A 114 -19.26 -14.15 -18.34
CA HIS A 114 -17.85 -14.54 -18.50
C HIS A 114 -17.05 -13.53 -19.33
N LEU A 115 -17.61 -13.02 -20.43
CA LEU A 115 -16.95 -12.03 -21.27
C LEU A 115 -16.74 -10.70 -20.51
N TYR A 116 -17.75 -10.24 -19.78
CA TYR A 116 -17.65 -9.05 -18.92
C TYR A 116 -16.54 -9.20 -17.87
N LYS A 117 -16.50 -10.34 -17.18
CA LYS A 117 -15.46 -10.64 -16.19
C LYS A 117 -14.06 -10.67 -16.82
N LEU A 118 -13.92 -11.24 -18.02
CA LEU A 118 -12.67 -11.26 -18.75
C LEU A 118 -12.20 -9.86 -19.15
N VAL A 119 -13.11 -9.00 -19.61
CA VAL A 119 -12.79 -7.60 -19.97
C VAL A 119 -12.29 -6.82 -18.76
N ILE A 120 -12.96 -6.94 -17.60
CA ILE A 120 -12.51 -6.29 -16.36
C ILE A 120 -11.11 -6.76 -15.97
N LEU A 121 -10.87 -8.07 -16.02
CA LEU A 121 -9.58 -8.66 -15.69
C LEU A 121 -8.47 -8.22 -16.66
N LEU A 122 -8.79 -8.03 -17.95
CA LEU A 122 -7.85 -7.49 -18.93
C LEU A 122 -7.50 -6.02 -18.63
N ILE A 123 -8.49 -5.20 -18.29
CA ILE A 123 -8.28 -3.79 -17.95
C ILE A 123 -7.42 -3.70 -16.69
N SER A 124 -7.74 -4.48 -15.66
CA SER A 124 -6.95 -4.48 -14.41
C SER A 124 -5.53 -5.00 -14.63
N ALA A 125 -5.34 -6.06 -15.42
CA ALA A 125 -4.01 -6.56 -15.77
C ALA A 125 -3.20 -5.52 -16.56
N THR A 126 -3.84 -4.80 -17.49
CA THR A 126 -3.19 -3.72 -18.26
C THR A 126 -2.76 -2.59 -17.34
N PHE A 127 -3.62 -2.18 -16.41
CA PHE A 127 -3.27 -1.18 -15.40
C PHE A 127 -2.07 -1.63 -14.55
N MET A 128 -2.03 -2.88 -14.10
CA MET A 128 -0.89 -3.41 -13.35
C MET A 128 0.39 -3.46 -14.17
N ALA A 129 0.31 -3.77 -15.46
CA ALA A 129 1.46 -3.79 -16.35
C ALA A 129 2.06 -2.39 -16.53
N ILE A 130 1.19 -1.38 -16.71
CA ILE A 130 1.58 0.02 -16.78
C ILE A 130 2.23 0.45 -15.46
N LEU A 131 1.59 0.16 -14.32
CA LEU A 131 2.11 0.50 -13.00
C LEU A 131 3.49 -0.12 -12.79
N PHE A 132 3.67 -1.41 -13.10
CA PHE A 132 4.95 -2.10 -12.99
C PHE A 132 6.03 -1.46 -13.86
N TRP A 133 5.73 -1.21 -15.14
CA TRP A 133 6.69 -0.64 -16.08
C TRP A 133 7.18 0.75 -15.66
N TYR A 134 6.24 1.64 -15.31
CA TYR A 134 6.59 2.99 -14.88
C TYR A 134 7.31 2.99 -13.54
N SER A 135 6.90 2.13 -12.59
CA SER A 135 7.56 2.01 -11.29
C SER A 135 9.00 1.51 -11.44
N LEU A 136 9.21 0.47 -12.25
CA LEU A 136 10.55 -0.05 -12.54
C LEU A 136 11.43 1.01 -13.23
N LYS A 137 10.89 1.70 -14.23
CA LYS A 137 11.61 2.77 -14.95
C LYS A 137 11.98 3.92 -14.01
N LEU A 138 11.10 4.28 -13.07
CA LEU A 138 11.37 5.30 -12.07
C LEU A 138 12.49 4.85 -11.12
N THR A 139 12.34 3.67 -10.50
CA THR A 139 13.34 3.13 -9.55
C THR A 139 14.74 3.01 -10.16
N LEU A 140 14.85 2.64 -11.44
CA LEU A 140 16.13 2.49 -12.13
C LEU A 140 16.75 3.83 -12.58
N ARG A 141 15.95 4.89 -12.75
CA ARG A 141 16.43 6.21 -13.20
C ARG A 141 16.78 7.15 -12.05
N THR A 142 16.27 6.89 -10.84
CA THR A 142 16.49 7.75 -9.67
C THR A 142 17.86 7.48 -9.05
N ASN A 143 18.79 8.43 -9.21
CA ASN A 143 20.10 8.45 -8.52
C ASN A 143 20.13 9.41 -7.32
N GLN A 144 18.98 9.95 -6.94
CA GLN A 144 18.87 10.88 -5.83
C GLN A 144 19.04 10.15 -4.48
N VAL A 145 19.66 10.85 -3.53
CA VAL A 145 19.84 10.39 -2.15
C VAL A 145 18.86 11.15 -1.25
N THR A 146 18.44 10.51 -0.18
CA THR A 146 17.56 11.15 0.79
C THR A 146 18.28 12.21 1.61
N THR A 147 17.54 13.22 2.05
CA THR A 147 18.10 14.43 2.66
C THR A 147 18.78 14.16 3.99
N VAL A 148 18.30 13.19 4.77
CA VAL A 148 18.78 12.97 6.14
C VAL A 148 19.57 11.69 6.27
N PHE A 149 19.03 10.55 5.82
CA PHE A 149 19.76 9.28 5.93
C PHE A 149 20.79 9.08 4.81
N GLN A 150 20.81 9.93 3.78
CA GLN A 150 21.69 9.78 2.61
C GLN A 150 21.57 8.39 1.95
N ILE A 151 20.42 7.74 2.14
CA ILE A 151 20.13 6.44 1.54
C ILE A 151 19.74 6.71 0.10
N LYS A 152 20.21 5.88 -0.82
CA LYS A 152 19.82 5.98 -2.22
C LYS A 152 18.31 5.71 -2.34
N GLN A 153 17.57 6.64 -2.94
CA GLN A 153 16.10 6.58 -3.02
C GLN A 153 15.55 5.35 -3.76
N TRP A 154 16.35 4.64 -4.56
CA TRP A 154 15.93 3.39 -5.19
C TRP A 154 15.44 2.33 -4.18
N ILE A 155 15.99 2.31 -2.95
CA ILE A 155 15.55 1.38 -1.90
C ILE A 155 14.12 1.73 -1.45
N LEU A 156 13.83 3.01 -1.29
CA LEU A 156 12.47 3.48 -0.94
C LEU A 156 11.48 3.13 -2.04
N TYR A 157 11.82 3.49 -3.28
CA TYR A 157 10.95 3.26 -4.41
C TYR A 157 10.84 1.79 -4.81
N SER A 158 11.68 0.90 -4.30
CA SER A 158 11.64 -0.54 -4.62
C SER A 158 10.35 -1.24 -4.15
N CYS A 159 9.66 -0.69 -3.13
CA CYS A 159 8.38 -1.24 -2.68
C CYS A 159 7.30 -1.19 -3.77
N VAL A 160 7.37 -0.21 -4.68
CA VAL A 160 6.43 -0.01 -5.78
C VAL A 160 6.56 -1.06 -6.90
N PRO A 161 7.73 -1.29 -7.53
CA PRO A 161 7.90 -2.34 -8.52
C PRO A 161 7.70 -3.74 -7.91
N VAL A 162 8.10 -3.97 -6.66
CA VAL A 162 7.90 -5.28 -5.99
C VAL A 162 6.41 -5.57 -5.80
N SER A 163 5.65 -4.63 -5.23
CA SER A 163 4.20 -4.80 -5.04
C SER A 163 3.45 -4.95 -6.36
N SER A 164 3.73 -4.08 -7.33
CA SER A 164 3.09 -4.13 -8.65
C SER A 164 3.44 -5.40 -9.43
N MET A 165 4.66 -5.95 -9.29
CA MET A 165 5.02 -7.24 -9.88
C MET A 165 4.19 -8.39 -9.32
N ILE A 166 4.01 -8.43 -8.00
CA ILE A 166 3.15 -9.43 -7.34
C ILE A 166 1.73 -9.30 -7.89
N MET A 167 1.15 -8.10 -7.90
CA MET A 167 -0.22 -7.86 -8.39
C MET A 167 -0.38 -8.21 -9.88
N LEU A 168 0.63 -7.94 -10.71
CA LEU A 168 0.65 -8.29 -12.12
C LEU A 168 0.60 -9.81 -12.33
N ILE A 169 1.43 -10.57 -11.61
CA ILE A 169 1.45 -12.04 -11.69
C ILE A 169 0.06 -12.61 -11.37
N TYR A 170 -0.57 -12.15 -10.28
CA TYR A 170 -1.91 -12.61 -9.91
C TYR A 170 -2.96 -12.21 -10.96
N SER A 171 -2.87 -11.00 -11.51
CA SER A 171 -3.80 -10.53 -12.55
C SER A 171 -3.69 -11.36 -13.84
N VAL A 172 -2.47 -11.71 -14.27
CA VAL A 172 -2.24 -12.57 -15.45
C VAL A 172 -2.81 -13.97 -15.22
N VAL A 173 -2.58 -14.56 -14.05
CA VAL A 173 -3.15 -15.87 -13.69
C VAL A 173 -4.68 -15.83 -13.75
N ASP A 174 -5.29 -14.77 -13.24
CA ASP A 174 -6.75 -14.61 -13.26
C ASP A 174 -7.32 -14.43 -14.66
N VAL A 175 -6.63 -13.69 -15.54
CA VAL A 175 -6.99 -13.57 -16.97
C VAL A 175 -6.94 -14.93 -17.66
N ILE A 176 -5.90 -15.74 -17.42
CA ILE A 176 -5.76 -17.07 -18.03
C ILE A 176 -6.89 -18.00 -17.56
N ILE A 177 -7.23 -17.97 -16.27
CA ILE A 177 -8.33 -18.77 -15.71
C ILE A 177 -9.67 -18.33 -16.30
N ALA A 178 -9.93 -17.01 -16.37
CA ALA A 178 -11.16 -16.48 -16.95
C ALA A 178 -11.29 -16.82 -18.45
N ALA A 179 -10.21 -16.71 -19.22
CA ALA A 179 -10.17 -17.10 -20.62
C ALA A 179 -10.46 -18.60 -20.82
N LYS A 180 -9.88 -19.47 -19.98
CA LYS A 180 -10.15 -20.91 -20.02
C LYS A 180 -11.62 -21.22 -19.70
N ASN A 181 -12.21 -20.53 -18.72
CA ASN A 181 -13.61 -20.71 -18.36
C ASN A 181 -14.56 -20.26 -19.46
N LEU A 182 -14.23 -19.14 -20.15
CA LEU A 182 -14.98 -18.68 -21.32
C LEU A 182 -14.96 -19.72 -22.46
N LEU A 183 -13.80 -20.33 -22.73
CA LEU A 183 -13.63 -21.36 -23.76
C LEU A 183 -14.35 -22.67 -23.43
N LYS A 184 -14.39 -23.06 -22.15
CA LYS A 184 -15.06 -24.29 -21.70
C LYS A 184 -16.59 -24.17 -21.62
N GLY A 185 -17.13 -22.95 -21.54
CA GLY A 185 -18.58 -22.73 -21.38
C GLY A 185 -19.16 -23.35 -20.10
N GLU A 186 -18.31 -23.65 -19.11
CA GLU A 186 -18.73 -24.20 -17.82
C GLU A 186 -19.49 -23.13 -17.03
N GLN A 187 -20.68 -23.47 -16.54
CA GLN A 187 -21.53 -22.57 -15.77
C GLN A 187 -20.78 -22.07 -14.52
N VAL A 188 -20.89 -20.76 -14.26
CA VAL A 188 -20.48 -20.16 -12.98
C VAL A 188 -21.34 -20.77 -11.88
N VAL A 189 -20.81 -21.76 -11.15
CA VAL A 189 -21.37 -22.09 -9.84
C VAL A 189 -20.98 -20.93 -8.93
N ALA A 190 -22.01 -20.21 -8.47
CA ALA A 190 -21.93 -19.05 -7.59
C ALA A 190 -21.14 -19.36 -6.30
#